data_AF-A0A0F5VUP7-F1
#
_entry.id   AF-A0A0F5VUP7-F1
#
_cell.length_a   1.000
_cell.length_b   1.000
_cell.length_c   1.000
_cell.angle_alpha   90.00
_cell.angle_beta   90.00
_cell.angle_gamma   90.00
#
_symmetry.space_group_name_H-M   'P 1'
#
loop_
_entity.id
_entity.type
_entity.pdbx_description
1 polymer ?
#
loop_
_entity_poly.entity_id
_entity_poly.type
_entity_poly.pdbx_seq_one_letter_code
_entity_poly.pdbx_strand_id
1 'polypeptide(L)'
;MDFVHTDLHVAEMYEASGYPADDARRKAVKNLRGVRAKVLGAVRAVDPGGTRLRAHAMSDFRVNAAYRDLHEHLTARLGTDEEFRTTCEQLVGTFLAGKAESVTEAQREVCMAYVCAEAPLFLDTPAILGVPSSLNCYHQLLPMAELLYAPGAGLRASRNQGHAIVTPAQEVHVDVR
;
A
#
# COMPACT_ATOMS: atom_id res chain seq x y z
N MET A 1 -14.44 -3.85 8.23
CA MET A 1 -12.97 -3.65 8.20
C MET A 1 -12.44 -4.49 7.07
N ASP A 2 -11.59 -3.87 6.26
CA ASP A 2 -11.19 -4.40 4.97
C ASP A 2 -9.68 -4.55 4.99
N PHE A 3 -9.20 -5.78 4.86
CA PHE A 3 -7.79 -6.08 4.68
C PHE A 3 -7.47 -6.00 3.20
N VAL A 4 -6.49 -5.18 2.84
CA VAL A 4 -5.98 -5.14 1.47
C VAL A 4 -4.60 -5.77 1.46
N HIS A 5 -4.40 -6.79 0.63
CA HIS A 5 -3.08 -7.34 0.40
C HIS A 5 -2.56 -6.91 -0.98
N THR A 6 -1.36 -6.34 -1.00
CA THR A 6 -0.77 -5.84 -2.24
C THR A 6 -0.30 -6.99 -3.13
N ASP A 7 -0.86 -7.07 -4.33
CA ASP A 7 -0.57 -8.12 -5.31
C ASP A 7 -0.16 -7.57 -6.70
N LEU A 8 0.02 -6.25 -6.79
CA LEU A 8 0.51 -5.56 -7.98
C LEU A 8 2.03 -5.37 -7.91
N HIS A 9 2.68 -5.32 -9.07
CA HIS A 9 4.12 -5.02 -9.25
C HIS A 9 5.11 -6.01 -8.59
N VAL A 10 4.64 -7.13 -8.04
CA VAL A 10 5.49 -8.09 -7.32
C VAL A 10 6.39 -8.89 -8.28
N ALA A 11 5.87 -9.29 -9.45
CA ALA A 11 6.66 -10.01 -10.44
C ALA A 11 7.71 -9.07 -11.07
N GLU A 12 7.27 -7.87 -11.44
CA GLU A 12 8.08 -6.80 -12.00
C GLU A 12 9.23 -6.41 -11.06
N MET A 13 8.99 -6.40 -9.74
CA MET A 13 10.05 -6.15 -8.76
C MET A 13 11.07 -7.30 -8.70
N TYR A 14 10.65 -8.55 -8.89
CA TYR A 14 11.59 -9.67 -9.05
C TYR A 14 12.40 -9.54 -10.35
N GLU A 15 11.76 -9.21 -11.46
CA GLU A 15 12.47 -8.98 -12.74
C GLU A 15 13.50 -7.85 -12.63
N ALA A 16 13.10 -6.71 -12.06
CA ALA A 16 13.99 -5.57 -11.79
C ALA A 16 15.15 -5.93 -10.84
N SER A 17 14.99 -6.98 -10.05
CA SER A 17 16.02 -7.53 -9.16
C SER A 17 16.87 -8.64 -9.82
N GLY A 18 16.74 -8.83 -11.14
CA GLY A 18 17.59 -9.72 -11.94
C GLY A 18 17.04 -11.13 -12.16
N TYR A 19 15.80 -11.42 -11.78
CA TYR A 19 15.18 -12.73 -12.06
C TYR A 19 14.71 -12.79 -13.52
N PRO A 20 14.90 -13.91 -14.24
CA PRO A 20 14.23 -14.14 -15.51
C PRO A 20 12.71 -14.04 -15.37
N ALA A 21 12.00 -13.52 -16.38
CA ALA A 21 10.57 -13.24 -16.31
C ALA A 21 9.70 -14.44 -15.86
N ASP A 22 9.99 -15.65 -16.35
CA ASP A 22 9.29 -16.86 -15.91
C ASP A 22 9.53 -17.21 -14.44
N ASP A 23 10.75 -16.97 -13.94
CA ASP A 23 11.12 -17.21 -12.54
C ASP A 23 10.49 -16.17 -11.62
N ALA A 24 10.53 -14.90 -12.03
CA ALA A 24 9.88 -13.79 -11.36
C ALA A 24 8.36 -14.04 -11.21
N ARG A 25 7.68 -14.43 -12.29
CA ARG A 25 6.26 -14.79 -12.27
C ARG A 25 5.98 -15.95 -11.32
N ARG A 26 6.76 -17.04 -11.39
CA ARG A 26 6.57 -18.21 -10.52
C ARG A 26 6.77 -17.84 -9.05
N LYS A 27 7.78 -17.03 -8.74
CA LYS A 27 8.09 -16.58 -7.38
C LYS A 27 7.02 -15.64 -6.83
N ALA A 28 6.57 -14.68 -7.63
CA ALA A 28 5.45 -13.80 -7.28
C ALA A 28 4.18 -14.60 -6.97
N VAL A 29 3.77 -15.52 -7.85
CA VAL A 29 2.60 -16.39 -7.62
C VAL A 29 2.71 -17.18 -6.32
N LYS A 30 3.87 -17.79 -6.05
CA LYS A 30 4.10 -18.53 -4.81
C LYS A 30 3.94 -17.64 -3.58
N ASN A 31 4.55 -16.45 -3.60
CA ASN A 31 4.53 -15.54 -2.47
C ASN A 31 3.14 -14.94 -2.23
N LEU A 32 2.46 -14.52 -3.30
CA LEU A 32 1.10 -13.98 -3.25
C LEU A 32 0.09 -15.01 -2.76
N ARG A 33 0.23 -16.29 -3.17
CA ARG A 33 -0.58 -17.39 -2.62
C ARG A 33 -0.39 -17.52 -1.11
N GLY A 34 0.85 -17.43 -0.63
CA GLY A 34 1.16 -17.49 0.80
C GLY A 34 0.55 -16.34 1.60
N VAL A 35 0.72 -15.10 1.12
CA VAL A 35 0.15 -13.90 1.77
C VAL A 35 -1.38 -13.98 1.78
N ARG A 36 -2.01 -14.26 0.62
CA ARG A 36 -3.46 -14.40 0.51
C ARG A 36 -4.01 -15.47 1.44
N ALA A 37 -3.36 -16.65 1.50
CA ALA A 37 -3.79 -17.72 2.39
C ALA A 37 -3.74 -17.31 3.88
N LYS A 38 -2.69 -16.60 4.30
CA LYS A 38 -2.55 -16.09 5.67
C LYS A 38 -3.62 -15.05 6.01
N VAL A 39 -3.83 -14.06 5.14
CA VAL A 39 -4.84 -13.01 5.34
C VAL A 39 -6.24 -13.61 5.41
N LEU A 40 -6.61 -14.44 4.44
CA LEU A 40 -7.93 -15.09 4.43
C LEU A 40 -8.12 -16.06 5.60
N GLY A 41 -7.05 -16.76 6.01
CA GLY A 41 -7.05 -17.61 7.19
C GLY A 41 -7.33 -16.81 8.47
N ALA A 42 -6.63 -15.69 8.66
CA ALA A 42 -6.82 -14.82 9.82
C ALA A 42 -8.23 -14.19 9.85
N VAL A 43 -8.72 -13.69 8.72
CA VAL A 43 -10.08 -13.13 8.60
C VAL A 43 -11.12 -14.18 8.96
N ARG A 44 -11.03 -15.40 8.41
CA ARG A 44 -11.97 -16.49 8.73
C ARG A 44 -11.89 -16.97 10.17
N ALA A 45 -10.70 -16.95 10.78
CA ALA A 45 -10.54 -17.36 12.17
C ALA A 45 -11.23 -16.39 13.14
N VAL A 46 -11.26 -15.09 12.82
CA VAL A 46 -11.83 -14.04 13.67
C VAL A 46 -13.31 -13.78 13.34
N ASP A 47 -13.70 -13.85 12.07
CA ASP A 47 -15.07 -13.65 11.60
C ASP A 47 -15.50 -14.76 10.62
N PRO A 48 -15.80 -15.97 11.13
CA PRO A 48 -16.20 -17.11 10.29
C PRO A 48 -17.47 -16.84 9.47
N GLY A 49 -18.35 -15.97 9.97
CA GLY A 49 -19.60 -15.59 9.31
C GLY A 49 -19.44 -14.54 8.21
N GLY A 50 -18.26 -13.91 8.08
CA GLY A 50 -17.96 -12.93 7.03
C GLY A 50 -18.82 -11.66 7.10
N THR A 51 -19.26 -11.26 8.29
CA THR A 51 -20.22 -10.16 8.47
C THR A 51 -19.54 -8.80 8.66
N ARG A 52 -18.31 -8.79 9.19
CA ARG A 52 -17.58 -7.60 9.64
C ARG A 52 -16.23 -7.43 8.97
N LEU A 53 -15.58 -8.53 8.62
CA LEU A 53 -14.23 -8.55 8.05
C LEU A 53 -14.27 -8.99 6.59
N ARG A 54 -13.56 -8.26 5.74
CA ARG A 54 -13.40 -8.56 4.32
C ARG A 54 -11.92 -8.51 3.98
N ALA A 55 -11.53 -9.23 2.94
CA ALA A 55 -10.17 -9.21 2.41
C ALA A 55 -10.23 -9.04 0.89
N HIS A 56 -9.43 -8.13 0.38
CA HIS A 56 -9.34 -7.77 -1.03
C HIS A 56 -7.90 -7.89 -1.50
N ALA A 57 -7.71 -8.35 -2.73
CA ALA A 57 -6.46 -8.10 -3.42
C ALA A 57 -6.46 -6.65 -3.91
N MET A 58 -5.33 -5.96 -3.86
CA MET A 58 -5.28 -4.58 -4.37
C MET A 58 -5.65 -4.51 -5.86
N SER A 59 -5.31 -5.55 -6.61
CA SER A 59 -5.68 -5.68 -8.01
C SER A 59 -7.20 -5.73 -8.27
N ASP A 60 -8.02 -6.08 -7.28
CA ASP A 60 -9.48 -6.07 -7.37
C ASP A 60 -10.02 -4.64 -7.57
N PHE A 61 -9.29 -3.62 -7.10
CA PHE A 61 -9.70 -2.22 -7.26
C PHE A 61 -9.45 -1.67 -8.67
N ARG A 62 -8.73 -2.37 -9.55
CA ARG A 62 -8.46 -1.88 -10.92
C ARG A 62 -9.72 -1.71 -11.77
N VAL A 63 -10.82 -2.38 -11.42
CA VAL A 63 -12.12 -2.23 -12.08
C VAL A 63 -13.03 -1.21 -11.40
N ASN A 64 -12.65 -0.69 -10.23
CA ASN A 64 -13.41 0.31 -9.49
C ASN A 64 -13.15 1.71 -10.09
N ALA A 65 -14.22 2.41 -10.46
CA ALA A 65 -14.11 3.71 -11.13
C ALA A 65 -13.39 4.76 -10.26
N ALA A 66 -13.75 4.88 -8.98
CA ALA A 66 -13.11 5.84 -8.08
C ALA A 66 -11.62 5.56 -7.90
N TYR A 67 -11.23 4.30 -7.78
CA TYR A 67 -9.81 3.91 -7.72
C TYR A 67 -9.07 4.30 -9.01
N ARG A 68 -9.64 4.01 -10.19
CA ARG A 68 -9.00 4.37 -11.46
C ARG A 68 -8.85 5.87 -11.63
N ASP A 69 -9.90 6.64 -11.34
CA ASP A 69 -9.89 8.10 -11.50
C ASP A 69 -8.82 8.73 -10.59
N LEU A 70 -8.72 8.26 -9.33
CA LEU A 70 -7.67 8.67 -8.40
C LEU A 70 -6.28 8.26 -8.89
N HIS A 71 -6.11 7.02 -9.33
CA HIS A 71 -4.84 6.51 -9.82
C HIS A 71 -4.34 7.30 -11.05
N GLU A 72 -5.23 7.54 -12.02
CA GLU A 72 -4.94 8.35 -13.22
C GLU A 72 -4.60 9.79 -12.84
N HIS A 73 -5.36 10.39 -11.91
CA HIS A 73 -5.07 11.74 -11.41
C HIS A 73 -3.67 11.82 -10.78
N LEU A 74 -3.31 10.87 -9.93
CA LEU A 74 -2.00 10.84 -9.26
C LEU A 74 -0.86 10.61 -10.23
N THR A 75 -1.06 9.69 -11.18
CA THR A 75 -0.07 9.42 -12.24
C THR A 75 0.18 10.68 -13.06
N ALA A 76 -0.86 11.42 -13.44
CA ALA A 76 -0.71 12.69 -14.14
C ALA A 76 0.00 13.75 -13.29
N ARG A 77 -0.30 13.84 -11.99
CA ARG A 77 0.34 14.80 -11.08
C ARG A 77 1.84 14.59 -10.92
N LEU A 78 2.37 13.38 -11.02
CA LEU A 78 3.82 13.15 -10.93
C LEU A 78 4.63 14.05 -11.88
N GLY A 79 4.08 14.34 -13.06
CA GLY A 79 4.70 15.20 -14.06
C GLY A 79 4.60 16.70 -13.76
N THR A 80 3.66 17.13 -12.93
CA THR A 80 3.33 18.56 -12.74
C THR A 80 3.46 19.05 -11.30
N ASP A 81 3.51 18.14 -10.33
CA ASP A 81 3.53 18.42 -8.89
C ASP A 81 4.85 17.92 -8.29
N GLU A 82 5.78 18.84 -8.08
CA GLU A 82 7.13 18.53 -7.59
C GLU A 82 7.14 18.06 -6.13
N GLU A 83 6.26 18.60 -5.28
CA GLU A 83 6.12 18.17 -3.88
C GLU A 83 5.68 16.70 -3.85
N PHE A 84 4.61 16.37 -4.59
CA PHE A 84 4.11 15.00 -4.67
C PHE A 84 5.16 14.04 -5.24
N ARG A 85 5.86 14.43 -6.31
CA ARG A 85 6.92 13.62 -6.92
C ARG A 85 8.04 13.34 -5.92
N THR A 86 8.51 14.36 -5.22
CA THR A 86 9.58 14.25 -4.22
C THR A 86 9.15 13.32 -3.07
N THR A 87 7.93 13.42 -2.59
CA THR A 87 7.40 12.50 -1.56
C THR A 87 7.33 11.06 -2.06
N CYS A 88 6.92 10.83 -3.32
CA CYS A 88 6.93 9.49 -3.91
C CYS A 88 8.35 8.93 -4.04
N GLU A 89 9.32 9.75 -4.46
CA GLU A 89 10.73 9.36 -4.55
C GLU A 89 11.32 9.01 -3.18
N GLN A 90 10.95 9.74 -2.13
CA GLN A 90 11.34 9.42 -0.75
C GLN A 90 10.78 8.06 -0.31
N LEU A 91 9.51 7.77 -0.60
CA LEU A 91 8.89 6.47 -0.31
C LEU A 91 9.59 5.33 -1.06
N VAL A 92 9.90 5.54 -2.33
CA VAL A 92 10.69 4.59 -3.13
C VAL A 92 12.04 4.34 -2.44
N GLY A 93 12.71 5.40 -1.99
CA GLY A 93 13.94 5.30 -1.20
C GLY A 93 13.76 4.46 0.06
N THR A 94 12.72 4.71 0.86
CA THR A 94 12.42 3.93 2.08
C THR A 94 12.12 2.47 1.78
N PHE A 95 11.35 2.17 0.75
CA PHE A 95 10.97 0.79 0.39
C PHE A 95 12.09 -0.01 -0.25
N LEU A 96 13.07 0.64 -0.86
CA LEU A 96 14.24 0.01 -1.47
C LEU A 96 15.45 -0.01 -0.52
N ALA A 97 15.43 0.78 0.55
CA ALA A 97 16.46 0.77 1.58
C ALA A 97 16.66 -0.65 2.13
N GLY A 98 17.92 -1.12 2.13
CA GLY A 98 18.29 -2.44 2.64
C GLY A 98 17.96 -3.63 1.73
N LYS A 99 17.41 -3.41 0.53
CA LYS A 99 17.11 -4.50 -0.42
C LYS A 99 18.30 -4.89 -1.32
N ALA A 100 19.26 -3.99 -1.53
CA ALA A 100 20.46 -4.22 -2.34
C ALA A 100 21.58 -3.22 -1.97
N GLU A 101 22.82 -3.53 -2.32
CA GLU A 101 23.98 -2.61 -2.18
C GLU A 101 23.86 -1.37 -3.08
N SER A 102 23.26 -1.54 -4.26
CA SER A 102 22.89 -0.43 -5.15
C SER A 102 21.50 -0.69 -5.74
N VAL A 103 20.69 0.37 -5.74
CA VAL A 103 19.33 0.34 -6.29
C VAL A 103 19.39 0.77 -7.75
N THR A 104 18.90 -0.07 -8.66
CA THR A 104 18.87 0.22 -10.10
C THR A 104 17.69 1.14 -10.46
N GLU A 105 17.77 1.79 -11.63
CA GLU A 105 16.66 2.64 -12.12
C GLU A 105 15.39 1.81 -12.35
N ALA A 106 15.51 0.61 -12.91
CA ALA A 106 14.38 -0.30 -13.09
C ALA A 106 13.69 -0.65 -11.75
N GLN A 107 14.45 -0.82 -10.67
CA GLN A 107 13.87 -1.03 -9.34
C GLN A 107 13.13 0.21 -8.83
N ARG A 108 13.66 1.41 -9.09
CA ARG A 108 13.00 2.68 -8.75
C ARG A 108 11.70 2.85 -9.51
N GLU A 109 11.71 2.63 -10.83
CA GLU A 109 10.53 2.75 -11.69
C GLU A 109 9.40 1.80 -11.26
N VAL A 110 9.72 0.51 -11.01
CA VAL A 110 8.72 -0.45 -10.55
C VAL A 110 8.23 -0.11 -9.14
N CYS A 111 9.11 0.34 -8.25
CA CYS A 111 8.70 0.75 -6.91
C CYS A 111 7.84 2.03 -6.93
N MET A 112 8.10 2.96 -7.85
CA MET A 112 7.27 4.14 -8.06
C MET A 112 5.88 3.72 -8.52
N ALA A 113 5.77 2.81 -9.49
CA ALA A 113 4.49 2.27 -9.93
C ALA A 113 3.73 1.60 -8.77
N TYR A 114 4.43 0.85 -7.92
CA TYR A 114 3.86 0.27 -6.70
C TYR A 114 3.31 1.34 -5.74
N VAL A 115 4.09 2.39 -5.44
CA VAL A 115 3.66 3.49 -4.56
C VAL A 115 2.42 4.19 -5.12
N CYS A 116 2.39 4.47 -6.42
CA CYS A 116 1.24 5.07 -7.08
C CYS A 116 0.00 4.18 -7.08
N ALA A 117 0.18 2.86 -7.17
CA ALA A 117 -0.91 1.91 -7.07
C ALA A 117 -1.53 1.87 -5.66
N GLU A 118 -0.74 2.10 -4.60
CA GLU A 118 -1.27 2.15 -3.23
C GLU A 118 -1.90 3.50 -2.86
N ALA A 119 -1.40 4.60 -3.44
CA ALA A 119 -1.76 5.97 -3.06
C ALA A 119 -3.29 6.27 -3.05
N PRO A 120 -4.14 5.74 -3.96
CA PRO A 120 -5.59 5.94 -3.88
C PRO A 120 -6.21 5.52 -2.55
N LEU A 121 -5.72 4.43 -1.94
CA LEU A 121 -6.21 3.94 -0.64
C LEU A 121 -5.76 4.82 0.54
N PHE A 122 -4.73 5.64 0.36
CA PHE A 122 -4.34 6.66 1.35
C PHE A 122 -5.11 7.96 1.19
N LEU A 123 -5.72 8.21 0.03
CA LEU A 123 -6.41 9.44 -0.32
C LEU A 123 -7.90 9.39 -0.08
N ASP A 124 -8.60 8.38 -0.61
CA ASP A 124 -10.06 8.33 -0.55
C ASP A 124 -10.60 6.90 -0.59
N THR A 125 -10.20 6.09 0.41
CA THR A 125 -10.85 4.79 0.66
C THR A 125 -12.38 4.93 0.83
N PRO A 126 -12.94 6.00 1.44
CA PRO A 126 -14.39 6.23 1.47
C PRO A 126 -15.05 6.13 0.09
N ALA A 127 -14.49 6.79 -0.92
CA ALA A 127 -15.00 6.70 -2.29
C ALA A 127 -14.82 5.30 -2.91
N ILE A 128 -13.67 4.65 -2.68
CA ILE A 128 -13.34 3.34 -3.27
C ILE A 128 -14.24 2.23 -2.70
N LEU A 129 -14.44 2.20 -1.38
CA LEU A 129 -15.20 1.16 -0.69
C LEU A 129 -16.67 1.53 -0.42
N GLY A 130 -17.09 2.76 -0.75
CA GLY A 130 -18.46 3.23 -0.53
C GLY A 130 -18.82 3.34 0.96
N VAL A 131 -17.86 3.78 1.79
CA VAL A 131 -18.04 3.92 3.24
C VAL A 131 -18.06 5.40 3.67
N PRO A 132 -18.73 5.77 4.77
CA PRO A 132 -18.81 7.17 5.19
C PRO A 132 -17.46 7.80 5.55
N SER A 133 -16.58 7.02 6.16
CA SER A 133 -15.21 7.40 6.52
C SER A 133 -14.32 6.16 6.61
N SER A 134 -13.00 6.36 6.56
CA SER A 134 -12.02 5.28 6.63
C SER A 134 -10.75 5.72 7.35
N LEU A 135 -10.13 4.79 8.07
CA LEU A 135 -8.82 4.94 8.67
C LEU A 135 -7.88 3.90 8.04
N ASN A 136 -6.90 4.36 7.27
CA ASN A 136 -5.88 3.49 6.69
C ASN A 136 -4.81 3.20 7.76
N CYS A 137 -4.73 1.94 8.19
CA CYS A 137 -3.84 1.51 9.26
C CYS A 137 -2.57 0.85 8.69
N TYR A 138 -1.41 1.34 9.12
CA TYR A 138 -0.11 0.76 8.73
C TYR A 138 0.81 0.66 9.95
N HIS A 139 1.84 -0.18 9.88
CA HIS A 139 2.74 -0.43 11.02
C HIS A 139 3.92 0.56 11.09
N GLN A 140 4.03 1.45 10.11
CA GLN A 140 5.08 2.47 10.00
C GLN A 140 4.47 3.78 9.51
N LEU A 141 5.05 4.92 9.91
CA LEU A 141 4.73 6.21 9.30
C LEU A 141 5.27 6.22 7.87
N LEU A 142 4.41 6.51 6.91
CA LEU A 142 4.80 6.70 5.51
C LEU A 142 4.92 8.20 5.21
N PRO A 143 5.99 8.68 4.55
CA PRO A 143 6.09 10.06 4.07
C PRO A 143 4.84 10.57 3.32
N MET A 144 4.12 9.68 2.62
CA MET A 144 2.83 10.01 1.99
C MET A 144 1.82 10.57 2.99
N ALA A 145 1.75 10.01 4.20
CA ALA A 145 0.80 10.46 5.22
C ALA A 145 1.12 11.90 5.65
N GLU A 146 2.39 12.26 5.80
CA GLU A 146 2.77 13.64 6.17
C GLU A 146 2.29 14.64 5.12
N LEU A 147 2.47 14.34 3.83
CA LEU A 147 1.97 15.17 2.73
C LEU A 147 0.43 15.27 2.72
N LEU A 148 -0.25 14.14 2.81
CA LEU A 148 -1.70 14.06 2.59
C LEU A 148 -2.52 14.67 3.73
N TYR A 149 -1.99 14.65 4.96
CA TYR A 149 -2.65 15.16 6.17
C TYR A 149 -2.07 16.50 6.65
N ALA A 150 -1.10 17.08 5.94
CA ALA A 150 -0.58 18.41 6.24
C ALA A 150 -1.64 19.51 6.04
N PRO A 151 -1.59 20.61 6.83
CA PRO A 151 -2.42 21.78 6.56
C PRO A 151 -2.06 22.42 5.20
N GLY A 152 -2.97 23.25 4.67
CA GLY A 152 -2.75 24.02 3.44
C GLY A 152 -3.41 23.44 2.18
N ALA A 153 -3.05 24.01 1.03
CA ALA A 153 -3.55 23.61 -0.28
C ALA A 153 -2.58 22.62 -0.97
N GLY A 154 -3.08 21.84 -1.93
CA GLY A 154 -2.29 20.85 -2.66
C GLY A 154 -2.99 19.50 -2.73
N LEU A 155 -2.22 18.43 -2.95
CA LEU A 155 -2.75 17.08 -2.85
C LEU A 155 -3.04 16.75 -1.38
N ARG A 156 -4.31 16.47 -1.06
CA ARG A 156 -4.76 16.16 0.30
C ARG A 156 -5.69 14.96 0.29
N ALA A 157 -5.66 14.20 1.37
CA ALA A 157 -6.65 13.16 1.59
C ALA A 157 -8.06 13.76 1.68
N SER A 158 -9.05 12.97 1.31
CA SER A 158 -10.46 13.28 1.54
C SER A 158 -10.67 13.61 3.01
N ARG A 159 -11.56 14.56 3.31
CA ARG A 159 -11.89 14.95 4.71
C ARG A 159 -12.40 13.79 5.57
N ASN A 160 -12.85 12.71 4.93
CA ASN A 160 -13.38 11.51 5.56
C ASN A 160 -12.34 10.36 5.61
N GLN A 161 -11.12 10.61 5.15
CA GLN A 161 -10.01 9.68 5.16
C GLN A 161 -9.04 10.08 6.29
N GLY A 162 -8.55 9.09 7.03
CA GLY A 162 -7.50 9.26 8.04
C GLY A 162 -6.40 8.21 7.89
N HIS A 163 -5.30 8.40 8.61
CA HIS A 163 -4.21 7.42 8.72
C HIS A 163 -3.84 7.18 10.18
N ALA A 164 -3.53 5.93 10.51
CA ALA A 164 -3.06 5.56 11.83
C ALA A 164 -1.86 4.60 11.74
N ILE A 165 -0.90 4.83 12.62
CA ILE A 165 0.21 3.90 12.84
C ILE A 165 -0.23 2.92 13.92
N VAL A 166 -0.24 1.63 13.60
CA VAL A 166 -0.64 0.55 14.51
C VAL A 166 0.53 -0.40 14.70
N THR A 167 1.13 -0.37 15.88
CA THR A 167 2.22 -1.26 16.29
C THR A 167 1.76 -2.18 17.42
N PRO A 168 2.35 -3.39 17.55
CA PRO A 168 2.11 -4.23 18.72
C PRO A 168 2.44 -3.47 20.01
N ALA A 169 1.61 -3.62 21.04
CA ALA A 169 1.94 -3.11 22.36
C ALA A 169 3.23 -3.80 22.85
N GLN A 170 4.16 -3.04 23.43
CA GLN A 170 5.28 -3.64 24.15
C GLN A 170 4.73 -4.39 25.36
N GLU A 171 4.98 -5.69 25.46
CA GLU A 171 4.66 -6.46 26.67
C GLU A 171 5.48 -5.89 27.84
N VAL A 172 4.82 -5.16 28.74
CA VAL A 172 5.44 -4.76 30.01
C VAL A 172 5.39 -5.99 30.92
N HIS A 173 6.47 -6.76 30.94
CA HIS A 173 6.68 -7.75 31.99
C HIS A 173 6.84 -7.00 33.32
N VAL A 174 5.78 -6.99 34.13
CA VAL A 174 5.86 -6.56 35.52
C VAL A 174 6.39 -7.75 36.31
N ASP A 175 7.69 -7.73 36.63
CA ASP A 175 8.25 -8.61 37.66
C ASP A 175 7.61 -8.23 39.01
N VAL A 176 6.66 -9.06 39.45
CA VAL A 176 6.15 -9.01 40.82
C VAL A 176 7.23 -9.58 41.73
N ARG A 177 7.92 -8.71 42.46
CA ARG A 177 8.78 -9.07 43.60
C ARG A 177 7.93 -9.31 44.85
#